data_AF-A0A3D3NUB3-F1
#
_entry.id   AF-A0A3D3NUB3-F1
#
_cell.length_a   1.000
_cell.length_b   1.000
_cell.length_c   1.000
_cell.angle_alpha   90.00
_cell.angle_beta   90.00
_cell.angle_gamma   90.00
#
_symmetry.space_group_name_H-M   'P 1'
#
loop_
_entity.id
_entity.type
_entity.pdbx_description
1 polymer ?
#
loop_
_entity_poly.entity_id
_entity_poly.type
_entity_poly.pdbx_seq_one_letter_code
_entity_poly.pdbx_strand_id
1 'polypeptide(L)' 'LRGFMIAGTDKVWKPGTARIEGGKVVVSSAEVAAPVAVRYSWASNPDGNLFNGAGLPASPFRTDDWEITVP' A
#
# COMPACT_ATOMS: atom_id res chain seq x y z
N LEU A 1 -3.94 5.95 -7.82
CA LEU A 1 -4.12 4.50 -7.55
C LEU A 1 -4.84 4.33 -6.22
N ARG A 2 -5.68 3.30 -6.09
CA ARG A 2 -6.46 2.98 -4.88
C ARG A 2 -5.94 1.70 -4.21
N GLY A 3 -6.36 1.46 -2.97
CA GLY A 3 -6.05 0.23 -2.23
C GLY A 3 -4.70 0.24 -1.51
N PHE A 4 -4.07 1.40 -1.33
CA PHE A 4 -2.79 1.52 -0.63
C PHE A 4 -2.98 1.97 0.82
N MET A 5 -2.25 1.31 1.73
CA MET A 5 -2.05 1.73 3.12
C MET A 5 -0.56 1.97 3.34
N ILE A 6 -0.23 2.93 4.19
CA ILE A 6 1.14 3.32 4.53
C ILE A 6 1.27 3.50 6.04
N ALA A 7 2.41 3.11 6.61
CA ALA A 7 2.65 3.20 8.04
C ALA A 7 4.08 3.70 8.34
N GLY A 8 4.22 4.38 9.48
CA GLY A 8 5.50 4.72 10.08
C GLY A 8 5.99 3.64 11.04
N THR A 9 7.03 3.95 11.82
CA THR A 9 7.58 3.03 12.83
C THR A 9 6.63 2.71 13.97
N ASP A 10 5.57 3.52 14.14
CA ASP A 10 4.48 3.30 15.09
C ASP A 10 3.53 2.15 14.68
N LYS A 11 3.68 1.62 13.46
CA LYS A 11 2.88 0.54 12.89
C LYS A 11 1.38 0.89 12.76
N VAL A 12 1.04 2.17 12.79
CA VAL A 12 -0.33 2.64 12.60
C VAL A 12 -0.58 2.84 11.12
N TRP A 13 -1.46 2.02 10.56
CA TRP A 13 -1.79 2.08 9.13
C TRP A 13 -2.72 3.25 8.81
N LYS A 14 -2.33 4.04 7.82
CA LYS A 14 -3.10 5.17 7.28
C LYS A 14 -3.35 4.99 5.78
N PRO A 15 -4.43 5.60 5.22
CA PRO A 15 -4.65 5.61 3.78
C PRO A 15 -3.46 6.25 3.04
N GLY A 16 -3.02 5.62 1.96
CA GLY A 16 -1.96 6.12 1.09
C GLY A 16 -2.50 6.74 -0.20
N THR A 17 -2.04 7.94 -0.54
CA THR A 17 -2.19 8.49 -1.89
C THR A 17 -1.09 7.94 -2.77
N ALA A 18 -1.46 7.29 -3.87
CA ALA A 18 -0.52 6.55 -4.72
C ALA A 18 -0.58 6.99 -6.20
N ARG A 19 0.58 7.13 -6.83
CA ARG A 19 0.75 7.47 -8.26
C ARG A 19 1.89 6.68 -8.90
N ILE A 20 1.91 6.58 -10.22
CA ILE A 20 2.99 5.94 -10.98
C ILE A 20 3.94 7.02 -11.48
N GLU A 21 5.22 6.90 -11.14
CA GLU A 21 6.29 7.79 -11.63
C GLU A 21 7.48 6.93 -12.05
N GLY A 22 7.86 6.99 -13.33
CA GLY A 22 9.04 6.28 -13.84
C GLY A 22 9.04 4.76 -13.59
N GLY A 23 7.89 4.11 -13.72
CA GLY A 23 7.74 2.67 -13.47
C GLY A 23 7.70 2.27 -11.99
N LYS A 24 7.69 3.24 -11.07
CA LYS A 24 7.54 3.02 -9.63
C LYS A 24 6.18 3.48 -9.17
N VAL A 25 5.63 2.81 -8.15
CA VAL A 25 4.49 3.34 -7.41
C VAL A 25 5.03 4.17 -6.26
N VAL A 26 4.72 5.47 -6.27
CA VAL A 26 5.05 6.40 -5.18
C VAL A 26 3.82 6.55 -4.30
N VAL A 27 3.96 6.22 -3.01
CA VAL A 27 2.90 6.27 -2.01
C VAL A 27 3.28 7.26 -0.93
N SER A 28 2.35 8.13 -0.57
CA SER A 28 2.53 9.15 0.48
C SER A 28 1.26 9.31 1.32
N SER A 29 1.39 9.81 2.54
CA SER A 29 0.26 10.25 3.37
C SER A 29 0.66 11.47 4.17
N ALA A 30 -0.24 12.45 4.29
CA ALA A 30 -0.02 13.62 5.14
C ALA A 30 0.04 13.26 6.64
N GLU A 31 -0.52 12.11 7.01
CA GLU A 31 -0.53 11.59 8.39
C GLU A 31 0.72 10.77 8.74
N VAL A 32 1.60 10.50 7.78
CA VAL A 32 2.78 9.63 7.96
C VAL A 32 4.03 10.35 7.46
N ALA A 33 4.70 11.07 8.36
CA ALA A 33 5.87 11.88 8.02
C ALA A 33 7.11 11.05 7.62
N ALA A 34 7.30 9.88 8.26
CA ALA A 34 8.44 8.99 8.03
C ALA A 34 7.94 7.57 7.72
N PRO A 35 7.53 7.30 6.46
CA PRO A 35 6.97 6.00 6.10
C PRO A 35 8.07 4.93 6.06
N VAL A 36 7.74 3.75 6.59
CA VAL A 36 8.64 2.58 6.59
C VAL A 36 8.02 1.35 5.95
N ALA A 37 6.69 1.33 5.77
CA ALA A 37 5.99 0.20 5.19
C ALA A 37 4.77 0.61 4.36
N VAL A 38 4.46 -0.20 3.35
CA VAL A 38 3.30 -0.08 2.47
C VAL A 38 2.60 -1.43 2.32
N ARG A 39 1.28 -1.38 2.23
CA ARG A 39 0.42 -2.51 1.86
C ARG A 39 -0.47 -2.15 0.69
N TYR A 40 -0.70 -3.10 -0.21
CA TYR A 40 -1.60 -2.97 -1.34
C TYR A 40 -2.66 -4.06 -1.32
N SER A 41 -3.93 -3.67 -1.48
CA SER A 41 -5.10 -4.55 -1.47
C SER A 41 -5.18 -5.47 -0.24
N TRP A 42 -4.72 -4.98 0.91
CA TRP A 42 -4.66 -5.73 2.17
C TRP A 42 -5.93 -5.50 3.01
N ALA A 43 -7.06 -5.98 2.49
CA ALA A 43 -8.37 -5.92 3.15
C ALA A 43 -9.23 -7.12 2.72
N SER A 44 -10.29 -7.44 3.46
CA SER A 44 -11.19 -8.56 3.12
C SER A 44 -11.89 -8.39 1.77
N ASN A 45 -12.20 -7.15 1.39
CA ASN A 45 -12.76 -6.80 0.08
C ASN A 45 -12.06 -5.54 -0.46
N PRO A 46 -10.87 -5.69 -1.08
CA PRO A 46 -10.04 -4.55 -1.46
C PRO A 46 -10.49 -3.90 -2.77
N ASP A 47 -10.50 -2.57 -2.81
CA ASP A 47 -10.75 -1.78 -4.04
C ASP A 47 -9.42 -1.29 -4.66
N GLY A 48 -8.59 -2.24 -5.07
CA GLY A 48 -7.30 -1.98 -5.73
C GLY A 48 -7.43 -1.81 -7.24
N ASN A 49 -6.58 -0.97 -7.85
CA ASN A 49 -6.59 -0.75 -9.31
C ASN A 49 -5.19 -0.63 -9.94
N LEU A 50 -4.18 -1.26 -9.35
CA LEU A 50 -2.85 -1.36 -9.95
C LEU A 50 -2.82 -2.49 -10.99
N PHE A 51 -2.52 -2.13 -12.24
CA PHE A 51 -2.34 -3.03 -13.36
C PHE A 51 -0.98 -2.79 -14.03
N ASN A 52 -0.38 -3.84 -14.57
CA ASN A 52 0.83 -3.72 -15.38
C ASN A 52 0.51 -3.32 -16.84
N GLY A 53 1.54 -3.11 -17.67
CA GLY A 53 1.38 -2.73 -19.08
C GLY A 53 0.68 -3.79 -19.96
N ALA A 54 0.57 -5.04 -19.49
CA ALA A 54 -0.17 -6.10 -20.16
C ALA A 54 -1.65 -6.16 -19.72
N GLY A 55 -2.11 -5.24 -18.87
CA GLY A 55 -3.48 -5.22 -18.35
C GLY A 55 -3.75 -6.26 -17.27
N LEU A 56 -2.72 -6.86 -16.68
CA LEU A 56 -2.88 -7.82 -15.58
C LEU A 56 -2.88 -7.11 -14.22
N PRO A 57 -3.77 -7.48 -13.29
CA PRO A 57 -3.83 -6.88 -11.96
C PRO A 57 -2.62 -7.30 -11.14
N ALA A 58 -2.12 -6.39 -10.30
CA ALA A 58 -1.17 -6.73 -9.26
C ALA A 58 -1.84 -7.57 -8.17
N SER A 59 -1.18 -8.64 -7.71
CA SER A 59 -1.58 -9.37 -6.50
C SER A 59 -1.48 -8.46 -5.26
N PRO A 60 -2.30 -8.68 -4.21
CA PRO A 60 -2.08 -8.04 -2.92
C PRO A 60 -0.65 -8.30 -2.41
N PHE A 61 -0.05 -7.28 -1.79
CA PHE A 61 1.29 -7.39 -1.22
C PHE A 61 1.49 -6.48 -0.02
N ARG A 62 2.57 -6.74 0.72
CA ARG A 62 3.04 -5.94 1.85
C ARG A 62 4.57 -5.84 1.83
N THR A 63 5.11 -4.75 2.35
CA THR A 63 6.56 -4.54 2.48
C THR A 63 7.07 -4.69 3.91
N ASP A 64 6.16 -4.75 4.90
CA ASP A 64 6.53 -5.06 6.29
C ASP A 64 6.67 -6.56 6.53
N ASP A 65 7.40 -6.92 7.57
CA ASP A 65 7.56 -8.27 8.13
C ASP A 65 6.87 -8.41 9.50
N TRP A 66 6.05 -7.43 9.89
CA TRP A 66 5.35 -7.41 11.18
C TRP A 66 4.33 -8.54 11.32
N GLU A 67 4.19 -9.07 12.53
CA GLU A 67 3.17 -10.08 12.84
C GLU A 67 1.78 -9.59 12.46
N ILE A 68 1.02 -10.48 11.81
CA ILE A 68 -0.40 -10.28 11.55
C ILE A 68 -1.12 -10.88 12.74
N THR A 69 -1.45 -10.04 13.72
CA THR A 69 -2.40 -10.46 14.74
C THR A 69 -3.77 -10.48 14.08
N VAL A 70 -4.30 -11.67 13.84
CA VAL A 70 -5.73 -11.83 13.58
C VAL A 70 -6.44 -11.58 14.90
N PRO A 71 -7.30 -10.54 15.00
CA PRO A 71 -8.14 -10.35 16.18
C PRO A 71 -9.17 -11.47 16.32
#